data_AF-A0A953MP77-F1
#
_entry.id   AF-A0A953MP77-F1
#
_cell.length_a   1.000
_cell.length_b   1.000
_cell.length_c   1.000
_cell.angle_alpha   90.00
_cell.angle_beta   90.00
_cell.angle_gamma   90.00
#
_symmetry.space_group_name_H-M   'P 1'
#
loop_
_entity.id
_entity.type
_entity.pdbx_description
1 polymer ?
#
loop_
_entity_poly.entity_id
_entity_poly.type
_entity_poly.pdbx_seq_one_letter_code
_entity_poly.pdbx_strand_id
1 'polypeptide(L)'
;MAVKIVAVLATYQLIEYLICGVNLQSSYITYTAFVVISFLPPMTLHFTLKLFDKWKRGWSLIYLPAAAFTIYYAFILPQFSTAKCSIFYAVHNYPHGDLFGLVYYLPILATMILLFRFRNNPVNKKIKASVKILLGALIFTALPVLTAFILKAFELDGLLRAIVSVMCKFAIGYAFALAIFALLNSKDKNARNNS
;
A
#
# COMPACT_ATOMS: atom_id res chain seq x y z
N MET A 1 8.78 11.89 1.39
CA MET A 1 8.09 10.67 1.84
C MET A 1 7.10 10.17 0.80
N ALA A 2 6.22 11.03 0.27
CA ALA A 2 5.36 10.71 -0.88
C ALA A 2 6.12 10.04 -2.05
N VAL A 3 7.25 10.62 -2.49
CA VAL A 3 8.10 10.04 -3.54
C VAL A 3 8.59 8.63 -3.20
N LYS A 4 8.93 8.36 -1.93
CA LYS A 4 9.36 7.02 -1.50
C LYS A 4 8.22 6.00 -1.60
N ILE A 5 7.00 6.39 -1.25
CA ILE A 5 5.81 5.52 -1.38
C ILE A 5 5.54 5.21 -2.86
N VAL A 6 5.61 6.23 -3.73
CA VAL A 6 5.47 6.05 -5.18
C VAL A 6 6.55 5.15 -5.75
N ALA A 7 7.81 5.31 -5.31
CA ALA A 7 8.90 4.43 -5.73
C ALA A 7 8.65 2.97 -5.31
N VAL A 8 8.21 2.71 -4.08
CA VAL A 8 7.88 1.35 -3.60
C VAL A 8 6.73 0.75 -4.40
N LEU A 9 5.68 1.53 -4.69
CA LEU A 9 4.58 1.10 -5.56
C LEU A 9 5.09 0.71 -6.96
N ALA A 10 5.93 1.55 -7.57
CA ALA A 10 6.51 1.28 -8.88
C ALA A 10 7.39 0.02 -8.86
N THR A 11 8.21 -0.17 -7.82
CA THR A 11 9.02 -1.38 -7.64
C THR A 11 8.16 -2.63 -7.57
N TYR A 12 7.07 -2.61 -6.79
CA TYR A 12 6.15 -3.75 -6.73
C TYR A 12 5.54 -4.07 -8.10
N GLN A 13 5.04 -3.05 -8.81
CA GLN A 13 4.46 -3.22 -10.15
C GLN A 13 5.48 -3.76 -11.16
N LEU A 14 6.74 -3.32 -11.08
CA LEU A 14 7.82 -3.85 -11.90
C LEU A 14 8.08 -5.33 -11.59
N ILE A 15 8.13 -5.71 -10.31
CA ILE A 15 8.31 -7.12 -9.92
C ILE A 15 7.14 -7.97 -10.41
N GLU A 16 5.90 -7.51 -10.29
CA GLU A 16 4.72 -8.21 -10.81
C GLU A 16 4.80 -8.40 -12.33
N TYR A 17 5.24 -7.37 -13.06
CA TYR A 17 5.49 -7.47 -14.51
C TYR A 17 6.61 -8.46 -14.84
N LEU A 18 7.69 -8.53 -14.06
CA LEU A 18 8.75 -9.53 -14.28
C LEU A 18 8.21 -10.95 -14.06
N ILE A 19 7.42 -11.18 -13.01
CA ILE A 19 6.83 -12.49 -12.72
C ILE A 19 5.85 -12.92 -13.81
N CYS A 20 4.86 -12.08 -14.14
CA CYS A 20 3.76 -12.48 -15.01
C CYS A 20 3.94 -12.11 -16.49
N GLY A 21 4.68 -11.04 -16.81
CA GLY A 21 4.92 -10.58 -18.18
C GLY A 21 6.13 -11.21 -18.84
N VAL A 22 7.22 -11.40 -18.09
CA VAL A 22 8.47 -12.03 -18.57
C VAL A 22 8.58 -13.49 -18.11
N ASN A 23 7.56 -14.00 -17.42
CA ASN A 23 7.48 -15.36 -16.89
C ASN A 23 8.64 -15.75 -15.95
N LEU A 24 9.19 -14.77 -15.23
CA LEU A 24 10.31 -14.98 -14.31
C LEU A 24 9.79 -15.48 -12.94
N GLN A 25 9.31 -16.72 -12.93
CA GLN A 25 8.67 -17.35 -11.78
C GLN A 25 9.68 -18.03 -10.85
N SER A 26 10.41 -17.23 -10.05
CA SER A 26 11.31 -17.74 -9.01
C SER A 26 10.77 -17.41 -7.62
N SER A 27 10.89 -18.34 -6.67
CA SER A 27 10.51 -18.13 -5.27
C SER A 27 11.19 -16.89 -4.65
N TYR A 28 12.42 -16.59 -5.06
CA TYR A 28 13.16 -15.40 -4.62
C TYR A 28 12.50 -14.10 -5.09
N ILE A 29 11.95 -14.08 -6.31
CA ILE A 29 11.32 -12.89 -6.89
C ILE A 29 9.93 -12.70 -6.27
N THR A 30 9.18 -13.79 -6.08
CA THR A 30 7.89 -13.76 -5.37
C THR A 30 8.07 -13.33 -3.91
N TYR A 31 9.14 -13.76 -3.24
CA TYR A 31 9.50 -13.27 -1.92
C TYR A 31 9.87 -11.79 -1.94
N THR A 32 10.65 -11.33 -2.92
CA THR A 32 10.99 -9.90 -3.06
C THR A 32 9.73 -9.05 -3.23
N ALA A 33 8.76 -9.51 -4.05
CA ALA A 33 7.45 -8.86 -4.18
C ALA A 33 6.74 -8.76 -2.82
N PHE A 34 6.73 -9.87 -2.07
CA PHE A 34 6.15 -9.95 -0.73
C PHE A 34 6.80 -8.95 0.25
N VAL A 35 8.13 -8.84 0.26
CA VAL A 35 8.83 -7.87 1.11
C VAL A 35 8.43 -6.45 0.73
N VAL A 36 8.52 -6.08 -0.55
CA VAL A 36 8.20 -4.73 -1.00
C VAL A 36 6.77 -4.33 -0.61
N ILE A 37 5.80 -5.24 -0.81
CA ILE A 37 4.40 -4.94 -0.51
C ILE A 37 4.12 -4.86 0.99
N SER A 38 4.82 -5.66 1.81
CA SER A 38 4.65 -5.66 3.27
C SER A 38 4.98 -4.32 3.92
N PHE A 39 5.95 -3.58 3.38
CA PHE A 39 6.38 -2.29 3.93
C PHE A 39 5.52 -1.09 3.45
N LEU A 40 4.69 -1.27 2.42
CA LEU A 40 3.92 -0.18 1.82
C LEU A 40 2.82 0.37 2.76
N PRO A 41 1.97 -0.45 3.40
CA PRO A 41 0.96 0.06 4.34
C PRO A 41 1.56 0.78 5.56
N PRO A 42 2.60 0.24 6.25
CA PRO A 42 3.30 0.96 7.31
C PRO A 42 3.87 2.32 6.88
N MET A 43 4.45 2.41 5.66
CA MET A 43 4.95 3.68 5.12
C MET A 43 3.82 4.69 4.91
N THR A 44 2.68 4.25 4.40
CA THR A 44 1.48 5.06 4.20
C THR A 44 0.95 5.61 5.53
N LEU A 45 0.89 4.76 6.56
CA LEU A 45 0.46 5.17 7.91
C LEU A 45 1.43 6.18 8.53
N HIS A 46 2.74 5.92 8.46
CA HIS A 46 3.76 6.84 8.95
C HIS A 46 3.69 8.20 8.22
N PHE A 47 3.43 8.21 6.91
CA PHE A 47 3.23 9.45 6.17
C PHE A 47 2.04 10.24 6.70
N THR A 48 0.89 9.59 6.90
CA THR A 48 -0.31 10.21 7.46
C THR A 48 -0.11 10.75 8.87
N LEU A 49 0.59 10.02 9.74
CA LEU A 49 0.91 10.49 11.10
C LEU A 49 1.74 11.77 11.07
N LYS A 50 2.69 11.88 10.13
CA LYS A 50 3.48 13.10 9.93
C LYS A 50 2.65 14.28 9.43
N LEU A 51 1.59 14.05 8.66
CA LEU A 51 0.70 15.13 8.20
C LEU A 51 -0.04 15.83 9.35
N PHE A 52 -0.27 15.12 10.46
CA PHE A 52 -1.02 15.64 11.61
C PHE A 52 -0.17 15.99 12.83
N ASP A 53 1.17 15.81 12.76
CA ASP A 53 2.09 15.90 13.91
C ASP A 53 1.63 15.05 15.12
N LYS A 54 0.89 13.96 14.85
CA LYS A 54 0.21 13.16 15.89
C LYS A 54 1.04 12.01 16.47
N TRP A 55 2.35 12.02 16.26
CA TRP A 55 3.23 10.97 16.79
C TRP A 55 4.66 11.48 16.81
N LYS A 56 5.31 11.55 17.98
CA LYS A 56 6.70 12.08 18.13
C LYS A 56 7.73 11.05 18.64
N ARG A 57 7.30 9.83 19.03
CA ARG A 57 8.19 8.76 19.52
C ARG A 57 7.66 7.37 19.15
N GLY A 58 8.51 6.47 18.68
CA GLY A 58 8.13 5.07 18.43
C GLY A 58 7.55 4.76 17.04
N TRP A 59 7.79 5.59 16.03
CA TRP A 59 7.30 5.32 14.65
C TRP A 59 7.89 4.02 14.05
N SER A 60 9.06 3.59 14.53
CA SER A 60 9.71 2.35 14.13
C SER A 60 8.85 1.11 14.45
N LEU A 61 8.04 1.17 15.50
CA LEU A 61 7.17 0.06 15.91
C LEU A 61 6.11 -0.29 14.85
N ILE A 62 5.71 0.67 14.02
CA ILE A 62 4.73 0.45 12.94
C ILE A 62 5.27 -0.52 11.88
N TYR A 63 6.59 -0.60 11.75
CA TYR A 63 7.27 -1.48 10.80
C TYR A 63 7.56 -2.87 11.39
N LEU A 64 7.44 -3.05 12.70
CA LEU A 64 7.81 -4.29 13.39
C LEU A 64 7.02 -5.50 12.88
N PRO A 65 5.68 -5.43 12.66
CA PRO A 65 4.96 -6.55 12.06
C PRO A 65 5.48 -6.91 10.67
N ALA A 66 5.66 -5.93 9.78
CA ALA A 66 6.16 -6.17 8.43
C ALA A 66 7.58 -6.79 8.43
N ALA A 67 8.45 -6.31 9.33
CA ALA A 67 9.79 -6.87 9.51
C ALA A 67 9.76 -8.30 10.04
N ALA A 68 8.90 -8.60 11.03
CA ALA A 68 8.75 -9.94 11.59
C ALA A 68 8.30 -10.95 10.54
N PHE A 69 7.30 -10.61 9.71
CA PHE A 69 6.87 -11.48 8.61
C PHE A 69 7.95 -11.62 7.54
N THR A 70 8.64 -10.54 7.18
CA THR A 70 9.76 -10.58 6.22
C THR A 70 10.84 -11.56 6.67
N ILE A 71 11.25 -11.50 7.94
CA ILE A 71 12.26 -12.39 8.52
C ILE A 71 11.74 -13.82 8.60
N TYR A 72 10.53 -14.01 9.12
CA TYR A 72 9.91 -15.34 9.23
C TYR A 72 9.85 -16.05 7.87
N TYR A 73 9.35 -15.36 6.85
CA TYR A 73 9.20 -15.93 5.52
C TYR A 73 10.54 -16.15 4.78
N ALA A 74 11.62 -15.47 5.19
CA ALA A 74 12.95 -15.75 4.67
C ALA A 74 13.43 -17.18 4.98
N PHE A 75 12.96 -17.76 6.10
CA PHE A 75 13.31 -19.13 6.48
C PHE A 75 12.47 -20.20 5.77
N ILE A 76 11.38 -19.81 5.11
CA ILE A 76 10.46 -20.72 4.40
C ILE A 76 10.28 -20.33 2.93
N LEU A 77 11.32 -19.75 2.32
CA LEU A 77 11.38 -19.36 0.90
C LEU A 77 10.89 -20.43 -0.09
N PRO A 78 11.22 -21.74 0.05
CA PRO A 78 10.80 -22.75 -0.92
C PRO A 78 9.28 -22.92 -1.02
N GLN A 79 8.53 -22.46 0.00
CA GLN A 79 7.06 -22.54 0.02
C GLN A 79 6.40 -21.40 -0.76
N PHE A 80 7.18 -20.40 -1.22
CA PHE A 80 6.69 -19.32 -2.07
C PHE A 80 6.57 -19.79 -3.51
N SER A 81 5.35 -19.84 -4.00
CA SER A 81 5.06 -20.10 -5.42
C SER A 81 4.01 -19.13 -5.96
N THR A 82 4.15 -18.79 -7.22
CA THR A 82 3.12 -18.06 -7.97
C THR A 82 2.08 -19.07 -8.41
N ALA A 83 0.87 -19.00 -7.85
CA ALA A 83 -0.17 -19.98 -8.09
C ALA A 83 -0.88 -19.74 -9.44
N LYS A 84 -1.12 -18.46 -9.80
CA LYS A 84 -1.74 -18.06 -11.07
C LYS A 84 -1.24 -16.68 -11.48
N CYS A 85 -0.94 -16.50 -12.76
CA CYS A 85 -0.71 -15.20 -13.36
C CYS A 85 -1.81 -14.91 -14.39
N SER A 86 -2.41 -13.73 -14.29
CA SER A 86 -3.27 -13.15 -15.29
C SER A 86 -2.76 -11.75 -15.61
N ILE A 87 -3.11 -11.23 -16.79
CA ILE A 87 -2.85 -9.83 -17.17
C ILE A 87 -3.41 -8.89 -16.08
N PHE A 88 -4.54 -9.27 -15.47
CA PHE A 88 -5.24 -8.46 -14.48
C PHE A 88 -4.78 -8.68 -13.04
N TYR A 89 -4.19 -9.82 -12.69
CA TYR A 89 -3.75 -10.08 -11.32
C TYR A 89 -2.73 -11.23 -11.21
N ALA A 90 -1.89 -11.17 -10.20
CA ALA A 90 -1.07 -12.28 -9.74
C ALA A 90 -1.66 -12.89 -8.48
N VAL A 91 -1.72 -14.22 -8.43
CA VAL A 91 -2.06 -14.99 -7.23
C VAL A 91 -0.78 -15.60 -6.70
N HIS A 92 -0.41 -15.20 -5.50
CA HIS A 92 0.73 -15.76 -4.80
C HIS A 92 0.24 -16.69 -3.69
N ASN A 93 0.89 -17.84 -3.54
CA ASN A 93 0.61 -18.73 -2.44
C ASN A 93 1.61 -18.45 -1.31
N TYR A 94 1.09 -18.04 -0.16
CA TYR A 94 1.88 -17.79 1.03
C TYR A 94 1.30 -18.63 2.18
N PRO A 95 2.13 -19.40 2.91
CA PRO A 95 1.69 -20.08 4.12
C PRO A 95 1.21 -19.03 5.14
N HIS A 96 0.05 -19.23 5.76
CA HIS A 96 -0.59 -18.26 6.67
C HIS A 96 -0.98 -16.90 6.03
N GLY A 97 -1.35 -16.90 4.74
CA GLY A 97 -1.76 -15.68 4.02
C GLY A 97 -2.89 -14.88 4.68
N ASP A 98 -3.80 -15.51 5.42
CA ASP A 98 -4.87 -14.81 6.15
C ASP A 98 -4.32 -13.92 7.28
N LEU A 99 -3.35 -14.43 8.04
CA LEU A 99 -2.71 -13.69 9.13
C LEU A 99 -1.90 -12.52 8.58
N PHE A 100 -1.18 -12.75 7.48
CA PHE A 100 -0.50 -11.68 6.76
C PHE A 100 -1.49 -10.62 6.26
N GLY A 101 -2.64 -11.04 5.72
CA GLY A 101 -3.71 -10.15 5.30
C GLY A 101 -4.14 -9.20 6.41
N LEU A 102 -4.37 -9.70 7.62
CA LEU A 102 -4.71 -8.85 8.78
C LEU A 102 -3.64 -7.79 9.05
N VAL A 103 -2.38 -8.19 9.03
CA VAL A 103 -1.22 -7.30 9.29
C VAL A 103 -1.04 -6.30 8.16
N TYR A 104 -1.37 -6.67 6.93
CA TYR A 104 -1.31 -5.82 5.75
C TYR A 104 -2.42 -4.78 5.72
N TYR A 105 -3.67 -5.17 6.02
CA TYR A 105 -4.84 -4.26 5.95
C TYR A 105 -4.97 -3.32 7.14
N LEU A 106 -4.49 -3.71 8.32
CA LEU A 106 -4.65 -2.92 9.55
C LEU A 106 -3.99 -1.52 9.45
N PRO A 107 -2.76 -1.35 8.92
CA PRO A 107 -2.19 -0.02 8.71
C PRO A 107 -2.94 0.81 7.65
N ILE A 108 -3.52 0.16 6.63
CA ILE A 108 -4.35 0.85 5.61
C ILE A 108 -5.62 1.40 6.27
N LEU A 109 -6.31 0.56 7.05
CA LEU A 109 -7.50 0.96 7.79
C LEU A 109 -7.20 2.08 8.79
N ALA A 110 -6.11 1.94 9.57
CA ALA A 110 -5.65 2.99 10.48
C ALA A 110 -5.37 4.31 9.75
N THR A 111 -4.75 4.25 8.57
CA THR A 111 -4.51 5.43 7.72
C THR A 111 -5.82 6.10 7.31
N MET A 112 -6.81 5.33 6.85
CA MET A 112 -8.13 5.85 6.47
C MET A 112 -8.85 6.50 7.66
N ILE A 113 -8.85 5.84 8.82
CA ILE A 113 -9.46 6.36 10.06
C ILE A 113 -8.81 7.69 10.46
N LEU A 114 -7.47 7.76 10.43
CA LEU A 114 -6.74 9.00 10.77
C LEU A 114 -7.06 10.13 9.81
N LEU A 115 -7.02 9.88 8.50
CA LEU A 115 -7.36 10.88 7.50
C LEU A 115 -8.81 11.35 7.65
N PHE A 116 -9.75 10.44 7.91
CA PHE A 116 -11.16 10.78 8.13
C PHE A 116 -11.36 11.62 9.39
N ARG A 117 -10.81 11.16 10.53
CA ARG A 117 -10.95 11.82 11.84
C ARG A 117 -10.32 13.21 11.87
N PHE A 118 -9.14 13.36 11.26
CA PHE A 118 -8.38 14.61 11.29
C PHE A 118 -8.51 15.46 10.03
N ARG A 119 -9.42 15.11 9.10
CA ARG A 119 -9.64 15.86 7.84
C ARG A 119 -9.89 17.35 8.01
N ASN A 120 -10.47 17.75 9.14
CA ASN A 120 -10.79 19.14 9.45
C ASN A 120 -9.68 19.87 10.23
N ASN A 121 -8.72 19.14 10.80
CA ASN A 121 -7.65 19.65 11.65
C ASN A 121 -6.25 19.26 11.13
N PRO A 122 -5.90 19.54 9.85
CA PRO A 122 -4.52 19.35 9.38
C PRO A 122 -3.58 20.37 10.03
N VAL A 123 -2.30 20.02 10.16
CA VAL A 123 -1.25 20.93 10.69
C VAL A 123 -1.19 22.25 9.92
N ASN A 124 -1.53 22.23 8.63
CA ASN A 124 -1.58 23.41 7.79
C ASN A 124 -2.90 23.47 7.00
N LYS A 125 -3.58 24.63 7.00
CA LYS A 125 -4.80 24.86 6.20
C LYS A 125 -4.58 24.57 4.70
N LYS A 126 -3.36 24.78 4.18
CA LYS A 126 -2.98 24.46 2.79
C LYS A 126 -3.08 22.96 2.47
N ILE A 127 -2.92 22.08 3.46
CA ILE A 127 -2.93 20.61 3.31
C ILE A 127 -4.36 20.03 3.35
N LYS A 128 -5.36 20.83 3.76
CA LYS A 128 -6.75 20.37 3.95
C LYS A 128 -7.36 19.75 2.69
N ALA A 129 -7.13 20.37 1.53
CA ALA A 129 -7.59 19.85 0.25
C ALA A 129 -6.89 18.53 -0.09
N SER A 130 -5.56 18.46 0.10
CA SER A 130 -4.78 17.26 -0.18
C SER A 130 -5.16 16.07 0.72
N VAL A 131 -5.55 16.29 1.98
CA VAL A 131 -6.05 15.23 2.87
C VAL A 131 -7.34 14.61 2.35
N LYS A 132 -8.27 15.42 1.82
CA LYS A 132 -9.50 14.91 1.21
C LYS A 132 -9.20 14.08 -0.05
N ILE A 133 -8.27 14.55 -0.88
CA ILE A 133 -7.83 13.83 -2.10
C ILE A 133 -7.18 12.49 -1.72
N LEU A 134 -6.28 12.48 -0.72
CA LEU A 134 -5.63 11.26 -0.23
C LEU A 134 -6.63 10.25 0.34
N LEU A 135 -7.62 10.74 1.12
CA LEU A 135 -8.68 9.89 1.67
C LEU A 135 -9.55 9.30 0.55
N GLY A 136 -9.98 10.12 -0.41
CA GLY A 136 -10.78 9.64 -1.55
C GLY A 136 -10.03 8.60 -2.38
N ALA A 137 -8.74 8.83 -2.63
CA ALA A 137 -7.89 7.86 -3.34
C ALA A 137 -7.70 6.55 -2.56
N LEU A 138 -7.53 6.59 -1.24
CA LEU A 138 -7.46 5.37 -0.42
C LEU A 138 -8.77 4.59 -0.41
N ILE A 139 -9.92 5.27 -0.34
CA ILE A 139 -11.23 4.63 -0.44
C ILE A 139 -11.38 3.96 -1.80
N PHE A 140 -11.00 4.65 -2.88
CA PHE A 140 -10.98 4.08 -4.23
C PHE A 140 -10.09 2.84 -4.33
N THR A 141 -8.89 2.89 -3.75
CA THR A 141 -7.97 1.75 -3.70
C THR A 141 -8.54 0.58 -2.88
N ALA A 142 -9.37 0.83 -1.87
CA ALA A 142 -9.99 -0.20 -1.04
C ALA A 142 -11.24 -0.86 -1.68
N LEU A 143 -11.79 -0.33 -2.77
CA LEU A 143 -12.99 -0.87 -3.41
C LEU A 143 -12.88 -2.37 -3.78
N PRO A 144 -11.78 -2.83 -4.40
CA PRO A 144 -11.62 -4.26 -4.69
C PRO A 144 -11.66 -5.11 -3.42
N VAL A 145 -11.12 -4.61 -2.31
CA VAL A 145 -11.06 -5.37 -1.05
C VAL A 145 -12.48 -5.59 -0.52
N LEU A 146 -13.32 -4.55 -0.57
CA LEU A 146 -14.73 -4.65 -0.21
C LEU A 146 -15.47 -5.66 -1.10
N THR A 147 -15.24 -5.63 -2.42
CA THR A 147 -15.87 -6.60 -3.33
C THR A 147 -15.41 -8.03 -3.05
N ALA A 148 -14.12 -8.24 -2.74
CA ALA A 148 -13.60 -9.56 -2.37
C ALA A 148 -14.20 -10.10 -1.07
N PHE A 149 -14.40 -9.25 -0.05
CA PHE A 149 -15.07 -9.67 1.20
C PHE A 149 -16.55 -9.97 0.99
N ILE A 150 -17.25 -9.18 0.16
CA ILE A 150 -18.64 -9.47 -0.21
C ILE A 150 -18.71 -10.82 -0.92
N LEU A 151 -17.85 -11.08 -1.90
CA LEU A 151 -17.82 -12.34 -2.64
C LEU A 151 -17.44 -13.55 -1.77
N LYS A 152 -16.58 -13.35 -0.77
CA LYS A 152 -16.30 -14.38 0.26
C LYS A 152 -17.56 -14.77 1.02
N ALA A 153 -18.43 -13.81 1.32
CA ALA A 153 -19.71 -14.09 1.99
C ALA A 153 -20.66 -14.94 1.12
N PHE A 154 -20.42 -15.03 -0.19
CA PHE A 154 -21.11 -15.91 -1.14
C PHE A 154 -20.33 -17.20 -1.47
N GLU A 155 -19.29 -17.55 -0.70
CA GLU A 155 -18.47 -18.76 -0.87
C GLU A 155 -17.64 -18.80 -2.18
N LEU A 156 -17.34 -17.65 -2.80
CA LEU A 156 -16.41 -17.56 -3.93
C LEU A 156 -14.97 -17.25 -3.46
N ASP A 157 -14.24 -18.27 -3.02
CA ASP A 157 -12.92 -18.15 -2.37
C ASP A 157 -11.74 -17.75 -3.28
N GLY A 158 -11.91 -17.81 -4.60
CA GLY A 158 -10.82 -17.60 -5.55
C GLY A 158 -10.23 -16.19 -5.57
N LEU A 159 -11.01 -15.17 -5.17
CA LEU A 159 -10.63 -13.76 -5.37
C LEU A 159 -9.74 -13.20 -4.26
N LEU A 160 -9.81 -13.75 -3.05
CA LEU A 160 -9.09 -13.24 -1.88
C LEU A 160 -7.57 -13.35 -2.01
N ARG A 161 -7.08 -14.33 -2.77
CA ARG A 161 -5.63 -14.53 -2.97
C ARG A 161 -5.06 -13.61 -4.05
N ALA A 162 -5.91 -13.09 -4.95
CA ALA A 162 -5.54 -12.13 -5.98
C ALA A 162 -5.61 -10.67 -5.50
N ILE A 163 -6.26 -10.45 -4.35
CA ILE A 163 -6.77 -9.12 -4.01
C ILE A 163 -5.67 -8.10 -3.75
N VAL A 164 -4.51 -8.53 -3.21
CA VAL A 164 -3.37 -7.65 -2.95
C VAL A 164 -2.83 -7.10 -4.27
N SER A 165 -2.68 -7.95 -5.29
CA SER A 165 -2.27 -7.54 -6.64
C SER A 165 -3.30 -6.59 -7.26
N VAL A 166 -4.59 -6.91 -7.21
CA VAL A 166 -5.66 -6.02 -7.72
C VAL A 166 -5.64 -4.67 -7.01
N MET A 167 -5.54 -4.67 -5.68
CA MET A 167 -5.48 -3.45 -4.88
C MET A 167 -4.27 -2.58 -5.26
N CYS A 168 -3.11 -3.20 -5.54
CA CYS A 168 -1.92 -2.47 -5.99
C CYS A 168 -2.11 -1.78 -7.35
N LYS A 169 -2.90 -2.36 -8.27
CA LYS A 169 -3.24 -1.70 -9.54
C LYS A 169 -4.16 -0.50 -9.30
N PHE A 170 -5.11 -0.61 -8.37
CA PHE A 170 -5.94 0.52 -7.95
C PHE A 170 -5.17 1.57 -7.14
N ALA A 171 -4.00 1.23 -6.58
CA ALA A 171 -3.11 2.16 -5.89
C ALA A 171 -2.43 3.17 -6.82
N ILE A 172 -2.59 3.05 -8.15
CA ILE A 172 -2.24 4.10 -9.11
C ILE A 172 -2.99 5.41 -8.78
N GLY A 173 -4.28 5.31 -8.42
CA GLY A 173 -5.05 6.48 -7.97
C GLY A 173 -4.44 7.14 -6.72
N TYR A 174 -3.94 6.32 -5.80
CA TYR A 174 -3.21 6.80 -4.62
C TYR A 174 -1.86 7.44 -4.98
N ALA A 175 -1.13 6.90 -5.95
CA ALA A 175 0.10 7.51 -6.47
C ALA A 175 -0.17 8.89 -7.09
N PHE A 176 -1.23 9.06 -7.88
CA PHE A 176 -1.65 10.37 -8.40
C PHE A 176 -2.01 11.35 -7.27
N ALA A 177 -2.75 10.90 -6.25
CA ALA A 177 -3.06 11.72 -5.09
C ALA A 177 -1.79 12.18 -4.34
N LEU A 178 -0.79 11.31 -4.21
CA LEU A 178 0.51 11.65 -3.62
C LEU A 178 1.31 12.62 -4.49
N ALA A 179 1.26 12.49 -5.81
CA ALA A 179 1.89 13.43 -6.74
C ALA A 179 1.26 14.83 -6.64
N ILE A 180 -0.07 14.91 -6.65
CA ILE A 180 -0.82 16.16 -6.42
C ILE A 180 -0.47 16.74 -5.05
N PHE A 181 -0.44 15.92 -4.00
CA PHE A 181 0.01 16.35 -2.67
C PHE A 181 1.42 16.96 -2.71
N ALA A 182 2.36 16.31 -3.39
CA ALA A 182 3.74 16.79 -3.49
C ALA A 182 3.82 18.12 -4.26
N LEU A 183 3.08 18.27 -5.36
CA LEU A 183 3.06 19.50 -6.16
C LEU A 183 2.44 20.67 -5.39
N LEU A 184 1.29 20.45 -4.75
CA LEU A 184 0.57 21.49 -4.00
C LEU A 184 1.32 21.98 -2.76
N ASN A 185 2.17 21.12 -2.18
CA ASN A 185 2.93 21.42 -0.98
C ASN A 185 4.44 21.59 -1.24
N SER A 186 4.86 21.64 -2.50
CA SER A 186 6.24 21.96 -2.86
C SER A 186 6.56 23.42 -2.51
N LYS A 187 7.79 23.67 -2.00
CA LYS A 187 8.23 25.00 -1.57
C LYS A 187 8.35 26.00 -2.74
N ASP A 188 8.37 25.51 -3.99
CA ASP A 188 8.59 26.31 -5.20
C ASP A 188 7.43 27.25 -5.57
N LYS A 189 6.22 27.02 -5.05
CA LYS A 189 5.09 27.94 -5.28
C LYS A 189 5.28 29.32 -4.64
N ASN A 190 6.20 29.48 -3.68
CA ASN A 190 6.51 30.79 -3.11
C ASN A 190 7.46 31.62 -3.99
N ALA A 191 8.14 31.03 -4.98
CA ALA A 191 9.03 31.77 -5.89
C ALA A 191 8.30 32.33 -7.12
N ARG A 192 7.27 31.64 -7.63
CA ARG A 192 6.52 32.05 -8.84
C ARG A 192 5.40 33.06 -8.61
N ASN A 193 5.04 33.34 -7.36
CA ASN A 193 4.02 34.35 -7.03
C ASN A 193 4.62 35.71 -6.63
N ASN A 194 5.95 35.82 -6.65
CA ASN A 194 6.69 37.06 -6.36
C ASN A 194 7.49 37.55 -7.59
N SER A 195 7.18 37.06 -8.79
CA SER A 195 7.73 37.49 -10.07
C SER A 195 6.64 38.12 -10.92
#